data_AF-A0A1Y4HV24-F1
#
_entry.id   AF-A0A1Y4HV24-F1
#
_cell.length_a   1.000
_cell.length_b   1.000
_cell.length_c   1.000
_cell.angle_alpha   90.00
_cell.angle_beta   90.00
_cell.angle_gamma   90.00
#
_symmetry.space_group_name_H-M   'P 1'
#
loop_
_entity.id
_entity.type
_entity.pdbx_description
1 polymer ?
#
loop_
_entity_poly.entity_id
_entity_poly.type
_entity_poly.pdbx_seq_one_letter_code
_entity_poly.pdbx_strand_id
1 'polypeptide(L)'
;MSASGKDAAEVDILLTKDGKEIGIFEGMKLNSVNADYIDRHISKSITNYNALGTATFIVAYVNSANFEAFWERYSEHILHYDFPLQIKENFSPLVHPNAATRIASMILTRDGFDFPVYFIALKIS
;
A
#
# COMPACT_ATOMS: atom_id res chain seq x y z
N MET A 1 -24.85 10.86 -11.26
CA MET A 1 -24.00 11.68 -12.15
C MET A 1 -23.67 12.98 -11.41
N SER A 2 -22.57 13.05 -10.68
CA SER A 2 -22.13 14.32 -10.07
C SER A 2 -21.47 15.18 -11.13
N ALA A 3 -22.05 16.36 -11.32
CA ALA A 3 -21.60 17.40 -12.25
C ALA A 3 -20.41 18.16 -11.65
N SER A 4 -19.23 17.55 -11.70
CA SER A 4 -17.96 18.26 -11.61
C SER A 4 -16.88 17.31 -12.11
N GLY A 5 -16.44 17.50 -13.37
CA GLY A 5 -15.33 16.76 -13.98
C GLY A 5 -13.96 17.10 -13.38
N LYS A 6 -13.85 17.10 -12.05
CA LYS A 6 -12.60 16.79 -11.38
C LYS A 6 -12.67 15.28 -11.17
N ASP A 7 -11.73 14.53 -11.72
CA ASP A 7 -11.48 13.17 -11.27
C ASP A 7 -11.33 13.21 -9.74
N ALA A 8 -12.41 12.90 -9.03
CA ALA A 8 -12.33 12.52 -7.64
C ALA A 8 -11.54 11.23 -7.70
N ALA A 9 -10.22 11.34 -7.52
CA ALA A 9 -9.28 10.25 -7.71
C ALA A 9 -9.88 9.00 -7.07
N GLU A 10 -10.08 7.94 -7.84
CA GLU A 10 -10.81 6.75 -7.41
C GLU A 10 -9.87 5.86 -6.59
N VAL A 11 -10.29 5.49 -5.38
CA VAL A 11 -9.64 4.42 -4.61
C VAL A 11 -9.95 3.08 -5.29
N ASP A 12 -8.97 2.19 -5.43
CA ASP A 12 -9.21 0.96 -6.22
C ASP A 12 -10.31 0.10 -5.58
N ILE A 13 -10.23 -0.15 -4.27
CA ILE A 13 -11.29 -0.81 -3.50
C ILE A 13 -11.38 -0.22 -2.09
N LEU A 14 -12.57 0.25 -1.71
CA LEU A 14 -12.91 0.63 -0.33
C LEU A 14 -13.86 -0.40 0.28
N LEU A 15 -13.45 -1.03 1.38
CA LEU A 15 -14.28 -1.96 2.13
C LEU A 15 -15.02 -1.21 3.23
N THR A 16 -16.34 -1.41 3.27
CA THR A 16 -17.21 -0.83 4.31
C THR A 16 -18.05 -1.89 4.99
N LYS A 17 -18.34 -1.68 6.27
CA LYS A 17 -19.31 -2.47 7.04
C LYS A 17 -20.11 -1.52 7.92
N ASP A 18 -21.44 -1.63 7.85
CA ASP A 18 -22.37 -0.80 8.63
C ASP A 18 -22.10 0.72 8.46
N GLY A 19 -21.73 1.13 7.24
CA GLY A 19 -21.41 2.52 6.91
C GLY A 19 -20.04 3.02 7.40
N LYS A 20 -19.19 2.14 7.95
CA LYS A 20 -17.83 2.46 8.40
C LYS A 20 -16.79 1.86 7.47
N GLU A 21 -15.72 2.61 7.21
CA GLU A 21 -14.54 2.09 6.51
C GLU A 21 -13.85 1.03 7.37
N ILE A 22 -13.52 -0.10 6.77
CA ILE A 22 -12.83 -1.22 7.45
C ILE A 22 -11.58 -1.68 6.69
N GLY A 23 -11.38 -1.23 5.46
CA GLY A 23 -10.19 -1.53 4.69
C GLY A 23 -10.08 -0.67 3.44
N ILE A 24 -8.87 -0.25 3.11
CA ILE A 24 -8.52 0.37 1.82
C ILE A 24 -7.62 -0.60 1.09
N PHE A 25 -7.89 -0.89 -0.17
CA PHE A 25 -7.03 -1.71 -1.01
C PHE A 25 -6.64 -0.91 -2.24
N GLU A 26 -5.34 -0.82 -2.48
CA GLU A 26 -4.72 -0.08 -3.57
C GLU A 26 -3.78 -1.04 -4.32
N GLY A 27 -4.08 -1.28 -5.59
CA GLY A 27 -3.37 -2.20 -6.46
C GLY A 27 -2.44 -1.48 -7.44
N MET A 28 -1.27 -2.05 -7.69
CA MET A 28 -0.34 -1.54 -8.69
C MET A 28 0.30 -2.68 -9.48
N LYS A 29 0.45 -2.51 -10.80
CA LYS A 29 1.16 -3.48 -11.65
C LYS A 29 2.58 -3.01 -11.88
N LEU A 30 3.56 -3.86 -11.57
CA LEU A 30 4.98 -3.51 -11.62
C LEU A 30 5.77 -4.55 -12.40
N ASN A 31 6.58 -4.09 -13.37
CA ASN A 31 7.61 -4.92 -14.00
C ASN A 31 8.98 -4.77 -13.30
N SER A 32 9.18 -3.64 -12.64
CA SER A 32 10.36 -3.27 -11.84
C SER A 32 9.94 -2.27 -10.76
N VAL A 33 10.84 -1.98 -9.82
CA VAL A 33 10.62 -0.85 -8.89
C VAL A 33 10.60 0.44 -9.69
N ASN A 34 9.55 1.25 -9.48
CA ASN A 34 9.38 2.57 -10.06
C ASN A 34 8.97 3.50 -8.92
N ALA A 35 9.94 4.27 -8.41
CA ALA A 35 9.81 5.10 -7.21
C ALA A 35 8.60 6.05 -7.30
N ASP A 36 8.57 6.93 -8.30
CA ASP A 36 7.50 7.92 -8.48
C ASP A 36 6.10 7.28 -8.57
N TYR A 37 6.00 6.11 -9.19
CA TYR A 37 4.74 5.39 -9.32
C TYR A 37 4.31 4.78 -7.98
N ILE A 38 5.23 4.11 -7.28
CA ILE A 38 4.98 3.54 -5.95
C ILE A 38 4.60 4.64 -4.96
N ASP A 39 5.36 5.73 -4.92
CA ASP A 39 5.17 6.88 -4.02
C ASP A 39 3.80 7.53 -4.21
N ARG A 40 3.36 7.65 -5.47
CA ARG A 40 2.03 8.18 -5.79
C ARG A 40 0.93 7.29 -5.25
N HIS A 41 1.05 5.96 -5.40
CA HIS A 41 0.06 5.01 -4.89
C HIS A 41 0.06 4.92 -3.36
N ILE A 42 1.24 4.94 -2.72
CA ILE A 42 1.36 5.04 -1.26
C ILE A 42 0.67 6.31 -0.78
N SER A 43 1.07 7.48 -1.30
CA SER A 43 0.49 8.78 -0.90
C SER A 43 -1.02 8.81 -1.12
N LYS A 44 -1.50 8.35 -2.28
CA LYS A 44 -2.94 8.24 -2.61
C LYS A 44 -3.69 7.43 -1.56
N SER A 45 -3.20 6.24 -1.21
CA SER A 45 -3.87 5.35 -0.27
C SER A 45 -3.79 5.81 1.19
N ILE A 46 -2.67 6.36 1.66
CA ILE A 46 -2.48 6.69 3.08
C ILE A 46 -2.80 8.15 3.44
N THR A 47 -2.74 9.10 2.49
CA THR A 47 -3.02 10.52 2.75
C THR A 47 -4.37 10.96 2.20
N ASN A 48 -4.63 10.68 0.92
CA ASN A 48 -5.82 11.23 0.27
C ASN A 48 -7.11 10.51 0.68
N TYR A 49 -7.06 9.18 0.86
CA TYR A 49 -8.26 8.40 1.18
C TYR A 49 -8.38 8.02 2.64
N ASN A 50 -7.26 7.83 3.34
CA ASN A 50 -7.30 7.23 4.66
C ASN A 50 -7.55 8.25 5.79
N ALA A 51 -8.55 9.12 5.66
CA ALA A 51 -8.81 10.17 6.65
C ALA A 51 -9.05 9.61 8.07
N LEU A 52 -9.48 8.35 8.19
CA LEU A 52 -9.89 7.72 9.45
C LEU A 52 -8.83 6.81 10.09
N GLY A 53 -7.68 6.57 9.46
CA GLY A 53 -6.73 5.57 9.97
C GLY A 53 -7.26 4.15 9.85
N THR A 54 -7.80 3.80 8.69
CA THR A 54 -8.27 2.49 8.27
C THR A 54 -7.09 1.59 7.85
N ALA A 55 -7.19 0.28 8.09
CA ALA A 55 -6.22 -0.68 7.59
C ALA A 55 -6.04 -0.56 6.07
N THR A 56 -4.81 -0.42 5.60
CA THR A 56 -4.51 -0.18 4.17
C THR A 56 -3.69 -1.33 3.59
N PHE A 57 -4.11 -1.84 2.44
CA PHE A 57 -3.47 -2.93 1.72
C PHE A 57 -2.91 -2.38 0.40
N ILE A 58 -1.59 -2.27 0.32
CA ILE A 58 -0.87 -1.82 -0.85
C ILE A 58 -0.34 -3.06 -1.56
N VAL A 59 -0.91 -3.37 -2.73
CA VAL A 59 -0.71 -4.66 -3.41
C VAL A 59 -0.04 -4.48 -4.77
N ALA A 60 1.20 -4.96 -4.88
CA ALA A 60 1.96 -5.01 -6.11
C ALA A 60 1.75 -6.34 -6.85
N TYR A 61 1.19 -6.28 -8.05
CA TYR A 61 1.18 -7.39 -9.02
C TYR A 61 2.46 -7.35 -9.86
N VAL A 62 3.36 -8.28 -9.59
CA VAL A 62 4.75 -8.22 -10.07
C VAL A 62 4.99 -9.15 -11.24
N ASN A 63 5.41 -8.58 -12.36
CA ASN A 63 5.88 -9.28 -13.55
C ASN A 63 7.40 -9.07 -13.68
N SER A 64 8.17 -9.80 -12.86
CA SER A 64 9.65 -9.70 -12.81
C SER A 64 10.27 -11.08 -12.94
N ALA A 65 11.29 -11.19 -13.79
CA ALA A 65 12.06 -12.43 -13.97
C ALA A 65 12.71 -12.91 -12.67
N ASN A 66 13.20 -11.97 -11.85
CA ASN A 66 13.70 -12.25 -10.50
C ASN A 66 12.79 -11.55 -9.47
N PHE A 67 11.86 -12.31 -8.91
CA PHE A 67 10.89 -11.82 -7.94
C PHE A 67 11.51 -11.50 -6.57
N GLU A 68 12.51 -12.27 -6.15
CA GLU A 68 13.20 -12.05 -4.88
C GLU A 68 13.99 -10.74 -4.90
N ALA A 69 14.80 -10.53 -5.94
CA ALA A 69 15.54 -9.28 -6.10
C ALA A 69 14.61 -8.07 -6.32
N PHE A 70 13.41 -8.27 -6.90
CA PHE A 70 12.38 -7.23 -6.92
C PHE A 70 11.92 -6.89 -5.51
N TRP A 71 11.62 -7.90 -4.69
CA TRP A 71 11.14 -7.71 -3.33
C TRP A 71 12.16 -6.99 -2.45
N GLU A 72 13.44 -7.32 -2.55
CA GLU A 72 14.52 -6.64 -1.82
C GLU A 72 14.54 -5.14 -2.14
N ARG A 73 14.57 -4.79 -3.43
CA ARG A 73 14.57 -3.38 -3.87
C ARG A 73 13.26 -2.66 -3.53
N TYR A 74 12.12 -3.34 -3.61
CA TYR A 74 10.83 -2.77 -3.25
C TYR A 74 10.74 -2.48 -1.74
N SER A 75 11.25 -3.40 -0.91
CA SER A 75 11.34 -3.22 0.54
C SER A 75 12.29 -2.09 0.90
N GLU A 76 13.45 -2.02 0.25
CA GLU A 76 14.43 -0.94 0.41
C GLU A 76 13.81 0.41 0.04
N HIS A 77 13.05 0.48 -1.07
CA HIS A 77 12.33 1.69 -1.46
C HIS A 77 11.33 2.14 -0.39
N ILE A 78 10.52 1.22 0.15
CA ILE A 78 9.54 1.53 1.21
C ILE A 78 10.24 2.00 2.50
N LEU A 79 11.34 1.36 2.90
CA LEU A 79 12.11 1.73 4.09
C LEU A 79 12.66 3.17 4.03
N HIS A 80 12.94 3.68 2.82
CA HIS A 80 13.45 5.03 2.59
C HIS A 80 12.38 6.03 2.15
N TYR A 81 11.13 5.60 2.00
CA TYR A 81 10.03 6.49 1.68
C TYR A 81 9.74 7.44 2.86
N ASP A 82 9.66 8.73 2.58
CA ASP A 82 9.35 9.75 3.57
C ASP A 82 7.84 9.78 3.85
N PHE A 83 7.39 8.94 4.77
CA PHE A 83 5.99 8.86 5.14
C PHE A 83 5.52 10.19 5.76
N PRO A 84 4.44 10.81 5.26
CA PRO A 84 3.88 12.05 5.80
C PRO A 84 3.12 11.85 7.13
N LEU A 85 3.27 10.68 7.76
CA LEU A 85 2.65 10.28 9.00
C LEU A 85 3.70 9.72 9.95
N GLN A 86 3.42 9.79 11.25
CA GLN A 86 4.28 9.19 12.24
C GLN A 86 4.31 7.67 12.07
N ILE A 87 5.52 7.12 11.99
CA ILE A 87 5.76 5.67 12.00
C ILE A 87 5.82 5.22 13.46
N LYS A 88 4.85 4.39 13.87
CA LYS A 88 4.77 3.81 15.22
C LYS A 88 5.56 2.51 15.31
N GLU A 89 5.44 1.68 14.28
CA GLU A 89 6.24 0.47 14.08
C GLU A 89 6.78 0.49 12.66
N ASN A 90 8.09 0.31 12.53
CA ASN A 90 8.77 0.31 11.24
C ASN A 90 8.35 -0.87 10.36
N PHE A 91 8.61 -0.74 9.06
CA PHE A 91 8.46 -1.80 8.08
C PHE A 91 9.14 -3.10 8.57
N SER A 92 8.37 -4.18 8.61
CA SER A 92 8.81 -5.50 9.04
C SER A 92 8.24 -6.59 8.12
N PRO A 93 9.10 -7.40 7.47
CA PRO A 93 8.66 -8.55 6.70
C PRO A 93 7.90 -9.57 7.55
N LEU A 94 6.81 -10.10 7.02
CA LEU A 94 6.00 -11.15 7.64
C LEU A 94 6.29 -12.52 6.98
N VAL A 95 5.86 -13.59 7.64
CA VAL A 95 5.94 -14.95 7.09
C VAL A 95 5.28 -15.00 5.72
N HIS A 96 6.03 -15.47 4.72
CA HIS A 96 5.58 -15.55 3.35
C HIS A 96 4.65 -16.76 3.17
N PRO A 97 3.41 -16.59 2.69
CA PRO A 97 2.47 -17.70 2.55
C PRO A 97 2.93 -18.79 1.57
N ASN A 98 3.68 -18.39 0.54
CA ASN A 98 4.23 -19.26 -0.50
C ASN A 98 5.37 -18.55 -1.24
N ALA A 99 6.02 -19.24 -2.18
CA ALA A 99 7.15 -18.68 -2.94
C ALA A 99 6.80 -17.45 -3.80
N ALA A 100 5.55 -17.32 -4.24
CA ALA A 100 5.03 -16.27 -5.11
C ALA A 100 4.42 -15.08 -4.36
N THR A 101 4.47 -15.07 -3.03
CA THR A 101 3.92 -13.99 -2.21
C THR A 101 4.96 -13.47 -1.24
N ARG A 102 5.06 -12.15 -1.13
CA ARG A 102 5.83 -11.46 -0.08
C ARG A 102 4.91 -10.50 0.64
N ILE A 103 5.10 -10.38 1.94
CA ILE A 103 4.27 -9.54 2.80
C ILE A 103 5.19 -8.85 3.79
N ALA A 104 4.95 -7.57 4.01
CA ALA A 104 5.47 -6.82 5.13
C ALA A 104 4.36 -5.92 5.70
N SER A 105 4.54 -5.47 6.93
CA SER A 105 3.65 -4.52 7.56
C SER A 105 4.42 -3.39 8.22
N MET A 106 3.75 -2.26 8.39
CA MET A 106 4.15 -1.17 9.28
C MET A 106 2.92 -0.62 10.00
N ILE A 107 3.12 0.07 11.12
CA ILE A 107 2.05 0.79 11.82
C ILE A 107 2.28 2.28 11.69
N LEU A 108 1.30 2.98 11.14
CA LEU A 108 1.26 4.45 11.07
C LEU A 108 0.28 4.98 12.12
N THR A 109 0.54 6.20 12.60
CA THR A 109 -0.35 6.92 13.51
C THR A 109 -0.88 8.18 12.86
N ARG A 110 -2.20 8.41 12.97
CA ARG A 110 -2.88 9.66 12.62
C ARG A 110 -3.84 10.05 13.74
N ASP A 111 -3.72 11.27 14.25
CA ASP A 111 -4.58 11.83 15.30
C ASP A 111 -4.77 10.91 16.53
N GLY A 112 -3.72 10.18 16.89
CA GLY A 112 -3.71 9.24 18.02
C GLY A 112 -4.30 7.86 17.73
N PHE A 113 -4.74 7.59 16.50
CA PHE A 113 -5.17 6.28 16.04
C PHE A 113 -4.04 5.58 15.27
N ASP A 114 -3.71 4.38 15.73
CA ASP A 114 -2.73 3.50 15.11
C ASP A 114 -3.43 2.57 14.12
N PHE A 115 -2.87 2.44 12.91
CA PHE A 115 -3.42 1.57 11.89
C PHE A 115 -2.35 0.86 11.06
N PRO A 116 -2.63 -0.39 10.64
CA PRO A 116 -1.67 -1.15 9.87
C PRO A 116 -1.70 -0.76 8.39
N VAL A 117 -0.52 -0.69 7.80
CA VAL A 117 -0.33 -0.71 6.35
C VAL A 117 0.37 -2.00 5.98
N TYR A 118 -0.24 -2.78 5.10
CA TYR A 118 0.30 -4.02 4.57
C TYR A 118 0.85 -3.78 3.17
N PHE A 119 2.10 -4.15 2.95
CA PHE A 119 2.73 -4.16 1.63
C PHE A 119 2.80 -5.61 1.15
N ILE A 120 2.10 -5.90 0.06
CA ILE A 120 1.97 -7.25 -0.48
C ILE A 120 2.52 -7.25 -1.90
N ALA A 121 3.44 -8.16 -2.21
CA ALA A 121 3.88 -8.41 -3.58
C ALA A 121 3.42 -9.80 -4.01
N LEU A 122 2.75 -9.87 -5.16
CA LEU A 122 2.23 -11.09 -5.77
C LEU A 122 2.92 -11.31 -7.12
N LYS A 123 3.68 -12.40 -7.25
CA LYS A 123 4.29 -12.79 -8.52
C LYS A 123 3.20 -13.28 -9.47
N ILE A 124 3.06 -12.62 -10.63
CA ILE A 124 2.06 -12.94 -11.66
C ILE A 124 2.67 -13.47 -12.97
N SER A 125 3.99 -13.64 -13.03
CA SER A 125 4.75 -14.22 -14.14
C SER A 125 5.93 -15.04 -13.63
#